data_AF-A0A950FLS6-F1
#
_entry.id   AF-A0A950FLS6-F1
#
_cell.length_a   1.000
_cell.length_b   1.000
_cell.length_c   1.000
_cell.angle_alpha   90.00
_cell.angle_beta   90.00
_cell.angle_gamma   90.00
#
_symmetry.space_group_name_H-M   'P 1'
#
loop_
_entity.id
_entity.type
_entity.pdbx_description
1 polymer ?
#
loop_
_entity_poly.entity_id
_entity_poly.type
_entity_poly.pdbx_seq_one_letter_code
_entity_poly.pdbx_strand_id
1 'polypeptide(L)'
;MDATAARSYIERVWSESVLPELVEYVRIPNKSPAFDREWHANGHMEHAITRFASWARAQLLNGAKIEIQRLEKRTPLLLVDIPGKSDDCILLYGHLDKQPEMTGWREGLGPWQPVIEDERLYGRGAADDGYAMFACLTALGALHAKSIPHARCVVVIEACEESGSSDLPAHLEQLGERLGRPSLVIGLDSGCGNYSQLWCTTSLRGLIGGVLKVEVLTEGIHSGYSGIVPDSFRIMRQLLSRIEDEKTGRILAIELYPEIPQERVQQAAAAAAVLGDSIRNEFPFVPGAHPTSDDPAELILNRDWRPALSVLGADGLPPIGNAGNVLRPLSALKLSLRIPPKVDPKAATQALRQLLETDPPYGTKVSFTGDWGSAGWNAPPLAPWLEESLDCASREWFGQPPGFMGIGGTIPFMSMLGERFPDAQFLITGVLGPHANAHGPNEFLHLPTARKITGCVAQVIADHFQRR
;
A
#
# COMPACT_ATOMS: atom_id res chain seq x y z
N MET A 1 11.16 17.35 22.76
CA MET A 1 9.73 17.54 23.10
C MET A 1 9.47 16.89 24.45
N ASP A 2 8.69 17.49 25.36
CA ASP A 2 8.24 16.78 26.58
C ASP A 2 7.23 15.69 26.18
N ALA A 3 7.67 14.43 26.22
CA ALA A 3 6.91 13.29 25.78
C ALA A 3 5.66 13.02 26.61
N THR A 4 5.68 13.33 27.91
CA THR A 4 4.51 13.11 28.79
C THR A 4 3.38 14.05 28.40
N ALA A 5 3.71 15.32 28.16
CA ALA A 5 2.73 16.31 27.77
C ALA A 5 2.22 16.10 26.33
N ALA A 6 3.10 15.68 25.41
CA ALA A 6 2.71 15.30 24.05
C ALA A 6 1.77 14.09 24.06
N ARG A 7 2.08 13.05 24.86
CA ARG A 7 1.25 11.86 24.99
C ARG A 7 -0.14 12.21 25.52
N SER A 8 -0.22 13.03 26.56
CA SER A 8 -1.50 13.50 27.11
C SER A 8 -2.35 14.27 26.09
N TYR A 9 -1.71 15.13 25.27
CA TYR A 9 -2.40 15.86 24.20
C TYR A 9 -2.93 14.90 23.13
N ILE A 10 -2.08 13.99 22.65
CA ILE A 10 -2.40 13.05 21.59
C ILE A 10 -3.51 12.10 22.04
N GLU A 11 -3.42 11.50 23.22
CA GLU A 11 -4.46 10.61 23.77
C GLU A 11 -5.82 11.31 23.86
N ARG A 12 -5.82 12.56 24.34
CA ARG A 12 -7.04 13.36 24.44
C ARG A 12 -7.64 13.67 23.07
N VAL A 13 -6.84 14.18 22.12
CA VAL A 13 -7.34 14.49 20.77
C VAL A 13 -7.82 13.23 20.05
N TRP A 14 -7.10 12.11 20.21
CA TRP A 14 -7.51 10.84 19.61
C TRP A 14 -8.84 10.33 20.16
N SER A 15 -9.05 10.41 21.48
CA SER A 15 -10.28 9.93 22.12
C SER A 15 -11.47 10.86 21.91
N GLU A 16 -11.27 12.17 22.04
CA GLU A 16 -12.35 13.17 22.02
C GLU A 16 -12.71 13.65 20.61
N SER A 17 -11.79 13.54 19.63
CA SER A 17 -11.97 14.14 18.31
C SER A 17 -11.71 13.21 17.14
N VAL A 18 -10.58 12.49 17.11
CA VAL A 18 -10.24 11.62 15.97
C VAL A 18 -11.13 10.39 15.91
N LEU A 19 -11.27 9.65 17.01
CA LEU A 19 -12.02 8.40 17.04
C LEU A 19 -13.51 8.58 16.68
N PRO A 20 -14.23 9.59 17.21
CA PRO A 20 -15.60 9.87 16.76
C PRO A 20 -15.69 10.15 15.26
N GLU A 21 -14.73 10.88 14.70
CA GLU A 21 -14.72 11.21 13.28
C GLU A 21 -14.41 9.99 12.39
N LEU A 22 -13.46 9.15 12.81
CA LEU A 22 -13.14 7.89 12.13
C LEU A 22 -14.34 6.93 12.13
N VAL A 23 -15.07 6.84 13.23
CA VAL A 23 -16.31 6.04 13.30
C VAL A 23 -17.29 6.50 12.24
N GLU A 24 -17.52 7.80 12.10
CA GLU A 24 -18.42 8.33 11.07
C GLU A 24 -17.90 8.15 9.65
N TYR A 25 -16.59 8.31 9.44
CA TYR A 25 -15.96 8.06 8.15
C TYR A 25 -16.09 6.60 7.70
N VAL A 26 -15.92 5.62 8.59
CA VAL A 26 -16.08 4.19 8.27
C VAL A 26 -17.48 3.90 7.72
N ARG A 27 -18.52 4.61 8.19
CA ARG A 27 -19.91 4.45 7.70
C ARG A 27 -20.10 4.85 6.24
N ILE A 28 -19.18 5.62 5.68
CA ILE A 28 -19.28 6.11 4.30
C ILE A 28 -18.72 5.04 3.36
N PRO A 29 -19.54 4.49 2.43
CA PRO A 29 -19.07 3.49 1.47
C PRO A 29 -18.39 4.15 0.26
N ASN A 30 -17.38 4.99 0.49
CA ASN A 30 -16.67 5.73 -0.55
C ASN A 30 -15.59 4.88 -1.23
N LYS A 31 -16.07 3.87 -1.96
CA LYS A 31 -15.20 3.01 -2.78
C LYS A 31 -14.43 3.82 -3.81
N SER A 32 -13.18 3.42 -4.03
CA SER A 32 -12.31 4.00 -5.07
C SER A 32 -12.88 3.78 -6.48
N PRO A 33 -12.57 4.63 -7.49
CA PRO A 33 -13.19 4.57 -8.82
C PRO A 33 -13.09 3.21 -9.54
N ALA A 34 -12.05 2.42 -9.29
CA ALA A 34 -11.91 1.06 -9.83
C ALA A 34 -13.03 0.11 -9.38
N PHE A 35 -13.67 0.39 -8.22
CA PHE A 35 -14.70 -0.43 -7.59
C PHE A 35 -16.09 0.22 -7.60
N ASP A 36 -16.18 1.48 -8.03
CA ASP A 36 -17.42 2.23 -8.22
C ASP A 36 -17.27 3.22 -9.38
N ARG A 37 -17.77 2.85 -10.57
CA ARG A 37 -17.71 3.74 -11.75
C ARG A 37 -18.60 4.97 -11.61
N GLU A 38 -19.62 4.90 -10.78
CA GLU A 38 -20.57 5.98 -10.53
C GLU A 38 -20.22 6.75 -9.24
N TRP A 39 -18.98 6.64 -8.75
CA TRP A 39 -18.50 7.24 -7.50
C TRP A 39 -18.87 8.72 -7.34
N HIS A 40 -18.82 9.47 -8.45
CA HIS A 40 -19.17 10.89 -8.47
C HIS A 40 -20.67 11.11 -8.25
N ALA A 41 -21.52 10.32 -8.92
CA ALA A 41 -22.98 10.41 -8.77
C ALA A 41 -23.46 9.91 -7.40
N ASN A 42 -22.80 8.87 -6.85
CA ASN A 42 -23.11 8.32 -5.53
C ASN A 42 -22.76 9.30 -4.39
N GLY A 43 -21.83 10.24 -4.62
CA GLY A 43 -21.51 11.33 -3.69
C GLY A 43 -20.79 10.91 -2.40
N HIS A 44 -20.48 9.62 -2.22
CA HIS A 44 -19.78 9.12 -1.04
C HIS A 44 -18.36 9.69 -0.91
N MET A 45 -17.63 9.80 -2.02
CA MET A 45 -16.28 10.39 -2.03
C MET A 45 -16.31 11.86 -1.61
N GLU A 46 -17.26 12.62 -2.15
CA GLU A 46 -17.46 14.04 -1.81
C GLU A 46 -17.87 14.21 -0.33
N HIS A 47 -18.69 13.30 0.19
CA HIS A 47 -19.04 13.27 1.61
C HIS A 47 -17.79 13.03 2.47
N ALA A 48 -16.99 12.01 2.17
CA ALA A 48 -15.79 11.67 2.94
C ALA A 48 -14.77 12.83 2.97
N ILE A 49 -14.43 13.40 1.81
CA ILE A 49 -13.44 14.49 1.76
C ILE A 49 -13.95 15.78 2.42
N THR A 50 -15.24 16.06 2.36
CA THR A 50 -15.85 17.22 3.05
C THR A 50 -15.77 17.07 4.55
N ARG A 51 -15.95 15.85 5.07
CA ARG A 51 -15.75 15.55 6.50
C ARG A 51 -14.31 15.76 6.93
N PHE A 52 -13.35 15.22 6.18
CA PHE A 52 -11.92 15.40 6.43
C PHE A 52 -11.54 16.88 6.46
N ALA A 53 -11.98 17.65 5.46
CA ALA A 53 -11.74 19.08 5.40
C ALA A 53 -12.41 19.85 6.57
N SER A 54 -13.60 19.43 6.99
CA SER A 54 -14.32 20.06 8.11
C SER A 54 -13.61 19.81 9.43
N TRP A 55 -13.17 18.56 9.67
CA TRP A 55 -12.39 18.21 10.85
C TRP A 55 -11.04 18.94 10.87
N ALA A 56 -10.34 19.02 9.73
CA ALA A 56 -9.08 19.75 9.61
C ALA A 56 -9.25 21.24 9.95
N ARG A 57 -10.34 21.87 9.51
CA ARG A 57 -10.65 23.29 9.84
C ARG A 57 -10.89 23.48 11.34
N ALA A 58 -11.49 22.49 12.00
CA ALA A 58 -11.78 22.54 13.42
C ALA A 58 -10.53 22.43 14.32
N GLN A 59 -9.39 21.96 13.80
CA GLN A 59 -8.15 21.86 14.58
C GLN A 59 -7.49 23.22 14.83
N LEU A 60 -7.91 24.28 14.11
CA LEU A 60 -7.45 25.66 14.31
C LEU A 60 -5.91 25.83 14.33
N LEU A 61 -5.19 25.05 13.51
CA LEU A 61 -3.74 25.20 13.38
C LEU A 61 -3.42 26.59 12.82
N ASN A 62 -2.58 27.35 13.54
CA ASN A 62 -2.35 28.76 13.29
C ASN A 62 -1.88 29.02 11.84
N GLY A 63 -2.71 29.73 11.07
CA GLY A 63 -2.40 30.12 9.69
C GLY A 63 -2.54 29.00 8.65
N ALA A 64 -3.07 27.83 9.01
CA ALA A 64 -3.29 26.74 8.07
C ALA A 64 -4.31 27.11 6.98
N LYS A 65 -4.02 26.75 5.73
CA LYS A 65 -4.92 26.90 4.59
C LYS A 65 -5.41 25.52 4.16
N ILE A 66 -6.73 25.36 4.08
CA ILE A 66 -7.37 24.07 3.75
C ILE A 66 -8.16 24.24 2.45
N GLU A 67 -7.82 23.41 1.46
CA GLU A 67 -8.41 23.45 0.12
C GLU A 67 -8.79 22.03 -0.31
N ILE A 68 -9.98 21.89 -0.91
CA ILE A 68 -10.33 20.70 -1.68
C ILE A 68 -10.14 21.05 -3.16
N GLN A 69 -9.05 20.57 -3.75
CA GLN A 69 -8.78 20.74 -5.16
C GLN A 69 -9.64 19.77 -5.97
N ARG A 70 -10.34 20.30 -6.98
CA ARG A 70 -11.17 19.52 -7.90
C ARG A 70 -10.72 19.78 -9.33
N LEU A 71 -10.47 18.70 -10.07
CA LEU A 71 -10.15 18.74 -11.49
C LEU A 71 -11.26 18.02 -12.26
N GLU A 72 -11.48 18.41 -13.52
CA GLU A 72 -12.55 17.84 -14.33
C GLU A 72 -12.36 16.32 -14.49
N LYS A 73 -13.40 15.53 -14.18
CA LYS A 73 -13.42 14.05 -14.28
C LYS A 73 -12.35 13.33 -13.43
N ARG A 74 -11.92 13.94 -12.32
CA ARG A 74 -10.95 13.35 -11.39
C ARG A 74 -11.49 13.33 -9.98
N THR A 75 -11.02 12.38 -9.18
CA THR A 75 -11.31 12.35 -7.74
C THR A 75 -10.78 13.61 -7.07
N PRO A 76 -11.41 14.12 -6.00
CA PRO A 76 -10.94 15.34 -5.35
C PRO A 76 -9.69 15.07 -4.50
N LEU A 77 -8.88 16.12 -4.25
CA LEU A 77 -7.68 16.05 -3.41
C LEU A 77 -7.74 17.09 -2.30
N LEU A 78 -7.50 16.68 -1.06
CA LEU A 78 -7.46 17.56 0.10
C LEU A 78 -6.02 18.02 0.35
N LEU A 79 -5.85 19.34 0.42
CA LEU A 79 -4.60 20.00 0.76
C LEU A 79 -4.74 20.76 2.07
N VAL A 80 -3.81 20.54 2.99
CA VAL A 80 -3.65 21.36 4.20
C VAL A 80 -2.24 21.94 4.23
N ASP A 81 -2.10 23.23 3.97
CA ASP A 81 -0.83 23.96 3.95
C ASP A 81 -0.66 24.73 5.26
N ILE A 82 0.32 24.33 6.07
CA ILE A 82 0.52 24.80 7.43
C ILE A 82 1.85 25.55 7.48
N PRO A 83 1.83 26.87 7.72
CA PRO A 83 3.05 27.67 7.73
C PRO A 83 3.98 27.22 8.85
N GLY A 84 5.28 27.23 8.58
CA GLY A 84 6.32 26.90 9.54
C GLY A 84 7.11 28.13 10.00
N LYS A 85 8.18 27.88 10.75
CA LYS A 85 9.16 28.89 11.19
C LYS A 85 10.46 28.85 10.38
N SER A 86 10.42 28.23 9.21
CA SER A 86 11.57 28.12 8.31
C SER A 86 11.17 27.94 6.85
N ASP A 87 12.12 28.14 5.93
CA ASP A 87 11.93 27.98 4.48
C ASP A 87 11.94 26.52 3.98
N ASP A 88 12.20 25.55 4.87
CA ASP A 88 12.15 24.13 4.53
C ASP A 88 10.72 23.58 4.61
N CYS A 89 10.48 22.44 3.96
CA CYS A 89 9.16 21.86 3.75
C CYS A 89 9.14 20.36 4.13
N ILE A 90 8.07 19.94 4.80
CA ILE A 90 7.72 18.55 5.06
C ILE A 90 6.42 18.25 4.31
N LEU A 91 6.41 17.18 3.52
CA LEU A 91 5.21 16.67 2.88
C LEU A 91 4.66 15.51 3.73
N LEU A 92 3.39 15.57 4.11
CA LEU A 92 2.70 14.47 4.77
C LEU A 92 1.62 13.92 3.85
N TYR A 93 1.51 12.60 3.79
CA TYR A 93 0.67 11.91 2.81
C TYR A 93 -0.18 10.80 3.42
N GLY A 94 -1.37 10.63 2.85
CA GLY A 94 -2.26 9.47 2.99
C GLY A 94 -3.37 9.51 1.95
N HIS A 95 -4.37 8.64 2.07
CA HIS A 95 -5.56 8.64 1.20
C HIS A 95 -6.87 8.44 1.98
N LEU A 96 -8.00 8.62 1.30
CA LEU A 96 -9.33 8.46 1.91
C LEU A 96 -10.29 7.59 1.09
N ASP A 97 -9.94 7.21 -0.14
CA ASP A 97 -10.72 6.23 -0.89
C ASP A 97 -10.48 4.83 -0.33
N LYS A 98 -11.42 3.91 -0.59
CA LYS A 98 -11.44 2.59 0.05
C LYS A 98 -11.51 1.44 -0.96
N GLN A 99 -10.87 0.32 -0.64
CA GLN A 99 -11.21 -1.00 -1.16
C GLN A 99 -12.73 -1.33 -0.98
N PRO A 100 -13.29 -2.26 -1.79
CA PRO A 100 -14.65 -2.71 -1.64
C PRO A 100 -14.85 -3.58 -0.40
N GLU A 101 -16.08 -4.09 -0.24
CA GLU A 101 -16.56 -4.80 0.93
C GLU A 101 -15.74 -6.06 1.25
N MET A 102 -15.35 -6.82 0.23
CA MET A 102 -14.85 -8.21 0.36
C MET A 102 -15.87 -9.16 1.03
N THR A 103 -15.54 -10.44 1.07
CA THR A 103 -16.37 -11.47 1.75
C THR A 103 -15.64 -12.03 2.97
N GLY A 104 -16.37 -12.61 3.93
CA GLY A 104 -15.79 -13.25 5.11
C GLY A 104 -15.72 -12.39 6.38
N TRP A 105 -16.54 -11.33 6.48
CA TRP A 105 -16.70 -10.59 7.73
C TRP A 105 -17.28 -11.50 8.82
N ARG A 106 -16.67 -11.46 10.00
CA ARG A 106 -17.14 -12.16 11.21
C ARG A 106 -18.50 -11.60 11.59
N GLU A 107 -19.35 -12.46 12.15
CA GLU A 107 -20.65 -12.06 12.69
C GLU A 107 -20.52 -10.83 13.62
N GLY A 108 -21.41 -9.85 13.44
CA GLY A 108 -21.39 -8.58 14.17
C GLY A 108 -20.49 -7.50 13.57
N LEU A 109 -19.62 -7.83 12.62
CA LEU A 109 -18.79 -6.87 11.89
C LEU A 109 -19.29 -6.68 10.45
N GLY A 110 -18.97 -5.52 9.87
CA GLY A 110 -19.24 -5.25 8.46
C GLY A 110 -18.35 -4.12 7.94
N PRO A 111 -18.18 -4.01 6.61
CA PRO A 111 -17.28 -3.03 6.00
C PRO A 111 -17.66 -1.59 6.37
N TRP A 112 -18.95 -1.28 6.37
CA TRP A 112 -19.48 0.06 6.66
C TRP A 112 -20.06 0.16 8.08
N GLN A 113 -19.75 -0.82 8.94
CA GLN A 113 -20.24 -0.92 10.31
C GLN A 113 -19.06 -0.82 11.28
N PRO A 114 -18.71 0.40 11.74
CA PRO A 114 -17.64 0.58 12.72
C PRO A 114 -17.99 -0.10 14.04
N VAL A 115 -17.05 -0.89 14.55
CA VAL A 115 -17.15 -1.58 15.84
C VAL A 115 -15.84 -1.41 16.58
N ILE A 116 -15.91 -1.06 17.87
CA ILE A 116 -14.72 -0.92 18.71
C ILE A 116 -14.70 -2.07 19.71
N GLU A 117 -13.68 -2.92 19.62
CA GLU A 117 -13.45 -4.08 20.49
C GLU A 117 -11.95 -4.19 20.80
N ASP A 118 -11.58 -4.40 22.06
CA ASP A 118 -10.18 -4.63 22.49
C ASP A 118 -9.17 -3.62 21.90
N GLU A 119 -9.50 -2.33 22.00
CA GLU A 119 -8.70 -1.21 21.46
C GLU A 119 -8.51 -1.22 19.92
N ARG A 120 -9.32 -1.99 19.20
CA ARG A 120 -9.35 -2.02 17.74
C ARG A 120 -10.63 -1.37 17.23
N LEU A 121 -10.50 -0.48 16.25
CA LEU A 121 -11.63 0.01 15.46
C LEU A 121 -11.74 -0.82 14.18
N TYR A 122 -12.72 -1.72 14.15
CA TYR A 122 -13.07 -2.51 12.97
C TYR A 122 -13.89 -1.69 11.98
N GLY A 123 -13.66 -1.94 10.69
CA GLY A 123 -14.41 -1.35 9.59
C GLY A 123 -13.51 -0.94 8.43
N ARG A 124 -14.05 -1.00 7.21
CA ARG A 124 -13.29 -0.73 5.98
C ARG A 124 -12.80 0.71 5.95
N GLY A 125 -11.51 0.85 5.72
CA GLY A 125 -10.80 2.10 5.63
C GLY A 125 -10.43 2.73 6.97
N ALA A 126 -10.72 2.07 8.09
CA ALA A 126 -10.32 2.57 9.40
C ALA A 126 -8.79 2.64 9.51
N ALA A 127 -8.11 1.59 9.04
CA ALA A 127 -6.65 1.50 9.05
C ALA A 127 -6.02 1.93 7.74
N ASP A 128 -6.76 1.80 6.63
CA ASP A 128 -6.25 1.88 5.26
C ASP A 128 -7.13 2.80 4.39
N ASP A 129 -6.94 4.12 4.39
CA ASP A 129 -5.95 4.88 5.17
C ASP A 129 -6.61 6.05 5.94
N GLY A 130 -7.82 5.81 6.42
CA GLY A 130 -8.66 6.86 6.99
C GLY A 130 -8.01 7.63 8.15
N TYR A 131 -7.08 7.00 8.87
CA TYR A 131 -6.43 7.59 10.04
C TYR A 131 -5.30 8.58 9.72
N ALA A 132 -4.71 8.54 8.52
CA ALA A 132 -3.48 9.26 8.22
C ALA A 132 -3.59 10.77 8.38
N MET A 133 -4.62 11.41 7.83
CA MET A 133 -4.81 12.86 7.97
C MET A 133 -4.93 13.27 9.44
N PHE A 134 -5.72 12.51 10.19
CA PHE A 134 -5.98 12.79 11.61
C PHE A 134 -4.71 12.66 12.43
N ALA A 135 -3.90 11.62 12.19
CA ALA A 135 -2.60 11.43 12.82
C ALA A 135 -1.65 12.59 12.48
N CYS A 136 -1.52 12.94 11.18
CA CYS A 136 -0.67 14.03 10.73
C CYS A 136 -1.00 15.38 11.40
N LEU A 137 -2.27 15.77 11.38
CA LEU A 137 -2.71 17.05 11.96
C LEU A 137 -2.67 17.04 13.50
N THR A 138 -2.92 15.89 14.13
CA THR A 138 -2.79 15.74 15.59
C THR A 138 -1.33 15.86 16.03
N ALA A 139 -0.39 15.30 15.26
CA ALA A 139 1.04 15.45 15.52
C ALA A 139 1.47 16.93 15.49
N LEU A 140 1.03 17.68 14.48
CA LEU A 140 1.29 19.11 14.38
C LEU A 140 0.59 19.92 15.49
N GLY A 141 -0.63 19.54 15.84
CA GLY A 141 -1.36 20.13 16.97
C GLY A 141 -0.62 19.96 18.30
N ALA A 142 0.03 18.82 18.52
CA ALA A 142 0.84 18.58 19.72
C ALA A 142 2.03 19.54 19.81
N LEU A 143 2.67 19.83 18.68
CA LEU A 143 3.75 20.83 18.60
C LEU A 143 3.22 22.24 18.87
N HIS A 144 2.10 22.62 18.25
CA HIS A 144 1.47 23.93 18.44
C HIS A 144 1.04 24.17 19.88
N ALA A 145 0.44 23.18 20.53
CA ALA A 145 0.01 23.25 21.93
C ALA A 145 1.15 23.52 22.92
N LYS A 146 2.40 23.28 22.50
CA LYS A 146 3.62 23.51 23.28
C LYS A 146 4.53 24.56 22.67
N SER A 147 4.07 25.28 21.65
CA SER A 147 4.85 26.28 20.93
C SER A 147 6.20 25.75 20.41
N ILE A 148 6.26 24.45 20.07
CA ILE A 148 7.45 23.83 19.47
C ILE A 148 7.48 24.22 17.99
N PRO A 149 8.57 24.83 17.49
CA PRO A 149 8.66 25.24 16.10
C PRO A 149 8.81 24.03 15.17
N HIS A 150 8.28 24.17 13.95
CA HIS A 150 8.42 23.19 12.88
C HIS A 150 8.60 23.90 11.53
N ALA A 151 9.09 23.16 10.53
CA ALA A 151 9.18 23.61 9.13
C ALA A 151 7.78 23.71 8.49
N ARG A 152 7.64 24.33 7.31
CA ARG A 152 6.34 24.35 6.62
C ARG A 152 5.87 22.91 6.38
N CYS A 153 4.61 22.61 6.66
CA CYS A 153 4.05 21.28 6.47
C CYS A 153 2.92 21.33 5.44
N VAL A 154 2.99 20.48 4.43
CA VAL A 154 1.94 20.33 3.42
C VAL A 154 1.37 18.93 3.57
N VAL A 155 0.10 18.81 3.99
CA VAL A 155 -0.61 17.53 4.06
C VAL A 155 -1.41 17.34 2.78
N VAL A 156 -1.21 16.21 2.11
CA VAL A 156 -1.91 15.81 0.88
C VAL A 156 -2.67 14.52 1.17
N ILE A 157 -3.99 14.56 1.02
CA ILE A 157 -4.86 13.37 1.10
C ILE A 157 -5.54 13.19 -0.24
N GLU A 158 -5.17 12.13 -0.96
CA GLU A 158 -5.79 11.78 -2.24
C GLU A 158 -7.02 10.89 -2.07
N ALA A 159 -7.70 10.60 -3.18
CA ALA A 159 -8.91 9.79 -3.21
C ALA A 159 -8.90 8.80 -4.41
N CYS A 160 -7.71 8.40 -4.86
CA CYS A 160 -7.50 7.51 -6.00
C CYS A 160 -6.42 6.45 -5.74
N GLU A 161 -5.88 6.32 -4.52
CA GLU A 161 -4.72 5.45 -4.21
C GLU A 161 -5.07 3.99 -4.51
N GLU A 162 -6.27 3.57 -4.10
CA GLU A 162 -6.74 2.18 -4.22
C GLU A 162 -7.10 1.82 -5.68
N SER A 163 -7.14 2.84 -6.54
CA SER A 163 -7.21 2.76 -8.01
C SER A 163 -5.86 3.12 -8.66
N GLY A 164 -4.78 3.03 -7.87
CA GLY A 164 -3.36 3.28 -8.14
C GLY A 164 -2.98 4.69 -8.53
N SER A 165 -3.58 5.68 -7.86
CA SER A 165 -3.22 7.09 -7.90
C SER A 165 -3.24 7.73 -9.29
N SER A 166 -4.10 7.24 -10.19
CA SER A 166 -4.10 7.70 -11.60
C SER A 166 -4.44 9.19 -11.78
N ASP A 167 -5.14 9.79 -10.81
CA ASP A 167 -5.50 11.21 -10.81
C ASP A 167 -4.46 12.11 -10.13
N LEU A 168 -3.63 11.54 -9.26
CA LEU A 168 -2.67 12.28 -8.46
C LEU A 168 -1.63 13.07 -9.30
N PRO A 169 -1.05 12.54 -10.40
CA PRO A 169 -0.13 13.30 -11.24
C PRO A 169 -0.69 14.66 -11.69
N ALA A 170 -1.96 14.70 -12.12
CA ALA A 170 -2.61 15.93 -12.58
C ALA A 170 -2.81 16.93 -11.43
N HIS A 171 -3.13 16.45 -10.23
CA HIS A 171 -3.20 17.30 -9.05
C HIS A 171 -1.85 17.89 -8.66
N LEU A 172 -0.78 17.10 -8.69
CA LEU A 172 0.57 17.53 -8.35
C LEU A 172 1.14 18.52 -9.38
N GLU A 173 0.75 18.39 -10.65
CA GLU A 173 1.05 19.34 -11.72
C GLU A 173 0.34 20.68 -11.47
N GLN A 174 -0.97 20.65 -11.19
CA GLN A 174 -1.75 21.84 -10.87
C GLN A 174 -1.26 22.57 -9.60
N LEU A 175 -0.79 21.83 -8.59
CA LEU A 175 -0.19 22.43 -7.40
C LEU A 175 1.14 23.14 -7.71
N GLY A 176 1.90 22.66 -8.69
CA GLY A 176 3.13 23.30 -9.16
C GLY A 176 4.10 23.65 -8.02
N GLU A 177 4.50 24.92 -7.95
CA GLU A 177 5.41 25.44 -6.93
C GLU A 177 4.80 25.50 -5.53
N ARG A 178 3.46 25.45 -5.40
CA ARG A 178 2.78 25.48 -4.09
C ARG A 178 3.13 24.26 -3.24
N LEU A 179 3.40 23.11 -3.86
CA LEU A 179 3.87 21.92 -3.15
C LEU A 179 5.22 22.16 -2.45
N GLY A 180 6.01 23.11 -2.97
CA GLY A 180 7.38 23.35 -2.52
C GLY A 180 8.34 22.23 -2.92
N ARG A 181 9.48 22.19 -2.23
CA ARG A 181 10.50 21.15 -2.36
C ARG A 181 10.67 20.49 -0.98
N PRO A 182 9.91 19.43 -0.67
CA PRO A 182 10.03 18.77 0.62
C PRO A 182 11.40 18.14 0.77
N SER A 183 12.03 18.36 1.92
CA SER A 183 13.25 17.63 2.33
C SER A 183 12.94 16.39 3.16
N LEU A 184 11.69 16.26 3.60
CA LEU A 184 11.15 15.08 4.26
C LEU A 184 9.74 14.79 3.76
N VAL A 185 9.48 13.54 3.43
CA VAL A 185 8.16 12.99 3.13
C VAL A 185 7.78 12.02 4.24
N ILE A 186 6.59 12.17 4.80
CA ILE A 186 6.01 11.26 5.79
C ILE A 186 4.74 10.64 5.19
N GLY A 187 4.75 9.32 4.97
CA GLY A 187 3.57 8.57 4.52
C GLY A 187 3.07 7.67 5.64
N LEU A 188 1.78 7.71 5.94
CA LEU A 188 1.15 6.93 7.00
C LEU A 188 0.31 5.75 6.46
N ASP A 189 0.74 5.19 5.34
CA ASP A 189 -0.05 4.22 4.57
C ASP A 189 0.75 2.92 4.39
N SER A 190 1.28 2.36 5.47
CA SER A 190 2.19 1.20 5.36
C SER A 190 2.03 0.16 6.45
N GLY A 191 2.69 -0.97 6.20
CA GLY A 191 2.79 -2.11 7.09
C GLY A 191 3.64 -1.86 8.33
N CYS A 192 3.32 -2.58 9.39
CA CYS A 192 4.20 -2.76 10.53
C CYS A 192 4.39 -4.26 10.82
N GLY A 193 5.58 -4.69 11.21
CA GLY A 193 5.83 -6.11 11.48
C GLY A 193 5.14 -6.57 12.76
N ASN A 194 4.96 -5.67 13.72
CA ASN A 194 4.25 -5.88 14.97
C ASN A 194 3.71 -4.54 15.51
N TYR A 195 2.94 -4.60 16.60
CA TYR A 195 2.36 -3.40 17.23
C TYR A 195 3.23 -2.83 18.38
N SER A 196 4.43 -3.37 18.61
CA SER A 196 5.27 -3.08 19.78
C SER A 196 6.48 -2.18 19.51
N GLN A 197 6.73 -1.78 18.27
CA GLN A 197 7.78 -0.82 17.90
C GLN A 197 7.38 -0.02 16.65
N LEU A 198 8.09 1.09 16.38
CA LEU A 198 7.94 1.81 15.13
C LEU A 198 8.50 0.96 13.98
N TRP A 199 7.79 0.89 12.86
CA TRP A 199 8.25 0.21 11.65
C TRP A 199 8.41 1.20 10.50
N CYS A 200 9.59 1.25 9.93
CA CYS A 200 9.96 2.12 8.82
C CYS A 200 10.07 1.28 7.54
N THR A 201 9.28 1.64 6.55
CA THR A 201 9.27 1.00 5.24
C THR A 201 10.44 1.49 4.41
N THR A 202 11.34 0.57 4.05
CA THR A 202 12.57 0.90 3.29
C THR A 202 12.44 0.60 1.81
N SER A 203 11.40 -0.12 1.41
CA SER A 203 11.10 -0.38 0.01
C SER A 203 9.66 -0.83 -0.20
N LEU A 204 9.16 -0.57 -1.41
CA LEU A 204 7.88 -0.99 -1.96
C LEU A 204 8.15 -1.73 -3.25
N ARG A 205 7.48 -2.86 -3.48
CA ARG A 205 7.53 -3.53 -4.78
C ARG A 205 6.74 -2.74 -5.81
N GLY A 206 7.11 -2.91 -7.07
CA GLY A 206 6.24 -2.54 -8.19
C GLY A 206 5.25 -3.65 -8.50
N LEU A 207 4.42 -3.42 -9.51
CA LEU A 207 3.44 -4.38 -9.98
C LEU A 207 3.27 -4.26 -11.48
N ILE A 208 3.28 -5.39 -12.18
CA ILE A 208 2.82 -5.49 -13.57
C ILE A 208 1.73 -6.56 -13.66
N GLY A 209 0.80 -6.40 -14.59
CA GLY A 209 -0.29 -7.35 -14.76
C GLY A 209 -0.94 -7.29 -16.12
N GLY A 210 -1.71 -8.32 -16.42
CA GLY A 210 -2.42 -8.42 -17.70
C GLY A 210 -3.16 -9.73 -17.86
N VAL A 211 -3.80 -9.89 -19.02
CA VAL A 211 -4.52 -11.11 -19.38
C VAL A 211 -3.69 -11.89 -20.39
N LEU A 212 -3.31 -13.11 -20.02
CA LEU A 212 -2.75 -14.11 -20.93
C LEU A 212 -3.89 -14.94 -21.50
N LYS A 213 -3.98 -15.01 -22.83
CA LYS A 213 -5.02 -15.77 -23.54
C LYS A 213 -4.37 -16.76 -24.51
N VAL A 214 -4.88 -17.99 -24.50
CA VAL A 214 -4.48 -19.06 -25.43
C VAL A 214 -5.73 -19.56 -26.15
N GLU A 215 -5.73 -19.47 -27.48
CA GLU A 215 -6.81 -19.93 -28.35
C GLU A 215 -6.31 -21.08 -29.23
N VAL A 216 -7.04 -22.20 -29.21
CA VAL A 216 -6.69 -23.45 -29.93
C VAL A 216 -7.75 -23.87 -30.95
N LEU A 217 -9.00 -23.44 -30.76
CA LEU A 217 -10.12 -23.69 -31.67
C LEU A 217 -11.01 -22.44 -31.77
N THR A 218 -11.84 -22.38 -32.81
CA THR A 218 -12.88 -21.34 -32.96
C THR A 218 -14.15 -21.66 -32.18
N GLU A 219 -14.36 -22.91 -31.80
CA GLU A 219 -15.51 -23.39 -31.03
C GLU A 219 -15.15 -24.57 -30.13
N GLY A 220 -15.98 -24.85 -29.13
CA GLY A 220 -15.81 -26.02 -28.27
C GLY A 220 -16.22 -27.30 -28.98
N ILE A 221 -15.42 -28.35 -28.85
CA ILE A 221 -15.68 -29.65 -29.48
C ILE A 221 -15.75 -30.77 -28.44
N HIS A 222 -16.22 -31.95 -28.85
CA HIS A 222 -16.26 -33.13 -27.98
C HIS A 222 -14.85 -33.52 -27.52
N SER A 223 -14.62 -33.76 -26.22
CA SER A 223 -13.29 -34.10 -25.70
C SER A 223 -12.73 -35.45 -26.19
N GLY A 224 -13.53 -36.27 -26.88
CA GLY A 224 -13.04 -37.44 -27.62
C GLY A 224 -11.98 -37.12 -28.68
N TYR A 225 -11.82 -35.85 -29.08
CA TYR A 225 -10.74 -35.38 -29.95
C TYR A 225 -9.44 -35.02 -29.18
N SER A 226 -9.42 -35.17 -27.85
CA SER A 226 -8.20 -35.04 -27.06
C SER A 226 -7.15 -36.05 -27.52
N GLY A 227 -5.91 -35.58 -27.69
CA GLY A 227 -4.81 -36.35 -28.31
C GLY A 227 -4.52 -35.93 -29.74
N ILE A 228 -5.49 -35.33 -30.44
CA ILE A 228 -5.29 -34.66 -31.73
C ILE A 228 -5.16 -33.15 -31.50
N VAL A 229 -6.18 -32.55 -30.89
CA VAL A 229 -6.20 -31.11 -30.60
C VAL A 229 -5.52 -30.85 -29.24
N PRO A 230 -4.57 -29.91 -29.16
CA PRO A 230 -3.98 -29.55 -27.88
C PRO A 230 -5.00 -28.80 -27.00
N ASP A 231 -5.07 -29.17 -25.73
CA ASP A 231 -5.88 -28.43 -24.77
C ASP A 231 -5.26 -27.06 -24.47
N SER A 232 -6.08 -26.01 -24.47
CA SER A 232 -5.63 -24.63 -24.26
C SER A 232 -4.98 -24.43 -22.88
N PHE A 233 -5.43 -25.15 -21.84
CA PHE A 233 -4.87 -25.02 -20.49
C PHE A 233 -3.53 -25.76 -20.37
N ARG A 234 -3.33 -26.86 -21.11
CA ARG A 234 -2.02 -27.48 -21.25
C ARG A 234 -0.98 -26.54 -21.86
N ILE A 235 -1.35 -25.76 -22.85
CA ILE A 235 -0.45 -24.75 -23.41
C ILE A 235 -0.25 -23.59 -22.43
N MET A 236 -1.33 -23.13 -21.78
CA MET A 236 -1.27 -22.11 -20.72
C MET A 236 -0.22 -22.45 -19.66
N ARG A 237 -0.24 -23.67 -19.09
CA ARG A 237 0.79 -24.10 -18.11
C ARG A 237 2.20 -24.08 -18.70
N GLN A 238 2.37 -24.51 -19.96
CA GLN A 238 3.68 -24.53 -20.61
C GLN A 238 4.25 -23.11 -20.76
N LEU A 239 3.40 -22.12 -21.04
CA LEU A 239 3.79 -20.72 -21.12
C LEU A 239 4.13 -20.15 -19.74
N LEU A 240 3.34 -20.48 -18.70
CA LEU A 240 3.66 -20.10 -17.32
C LEU A 240 5.01 -20.69 -16.88
N SER A 241 5.32 -21.94 -17.24
CA SER A 241 6.61 -22.57 -16.95
C SER A 241 7.81 -21.89 -17.64
N ARG A 242 7.60 -20.99 -18.60
CA ARG A 242 8.68 -20.17 -19.18
C ARG A 242 9.09 -19.00 -18.29
N ILE A 243 8.15 -18.51 -17.48
CA ILE A 243 8.34 -17.32 -16.65
C ILE A 243 8.50 -17.67 -15.17
N GLU A 244 8.03 -18.84 -14.73
CA GLU A 244 8.08 -19.30 -13.35
C GLU A 244 8.42 -20.79 -13.29
N ASP A 245 9.33 -21.17 -12.40
CA ASP A 245 9.59 -22.56 -12.07
C ASP A 245 8.41 -23.13 -11.26
N GLU A 246 7.70 -24.09 -11.86
CA GLU A 246 6.47 -24.67 -11.29
C GLU A 246 6.65 -25.41 -9.96
N LYS A 247 7.89 -25.72 -9.56
CA LYS A 247 8.18 -26.43 -8.31
C LYS A 247 8.48 -25.49 -7.16
N THR A 248 9.06 -24.33 -7.47
CA THR A 248 9.61 -23.40 -6.46
C THR A 248 8.90 -22.04 -6.44
N GLY A 249 8.16 -21.69 -7.49
CA GLY A 249 7.60 -20.35 -7.68
C GLY A 249 8.66 -19.30 -8.04
N ARG A 250 9.90 -19.73 -8.35
CA ARG A 250 10.96 -18.81 -8.73
C ARG A 250 10.70 -18.28 -10.14
N ILE A 251 10.68 -16.96 -10.30
CA ILE A 251 10.63 -16.34 -11.62
C ILE A 251 11.93 -16.60 -12.39
N LEU A 252 11.81 -16.99 -13.65
CA LEU A 252 12.93 -17.41 -14.50
C LEU A 252 13.54 -16.26 -15.30
N ALA A 253 12.79 -15.17 -15.48
CA ALA A 253 13.27 -13.95 -16.14
C ALA A 253 14.31 -13.25 -15.25
N ILE A 254 15.59 -13.45 -15.54
CA ILE A 254 16.71 -12.99 -14.70
C ILE A 254 16.79 -11.46 -14.63
N GLU A 255 16.34 -10.77 -15.69
CA GLU A 255 16.23 -9.32 -15.77
C GLU A 255 15.29 -8.72 -14.72
N LEU A 256 14.45 -9.54 -14.08
CA LEU A 256 13.56 -9.14 -12.98
C LEU A 256 14.21 -9.27 -11.59
N TYR A 257 15.49 -9.59 -11.50
CA TYR A 257 16.25 -9.69 -10.25
C TYR A 257 17.36 -8.62 -10.21
N PRO A 258 17.06 -7.39 -9.74
CA PRO A 258 18.10 -6.41 -9.50
C PRO A 258 18.97 -6.83 -8.31
N GLU A 259 20.17 -6.26 -8.21
CA GLU A 259 21.00 -6.40 -7.01
C GLU A 259 20.25 -5.83 -5.79
N ILE A 260 20.12 -6.66 -4.75
CA ILE A 260 19.54 -6.25 -3.47
C ILE A 260 20.63 -5.50 -2.70
N PRO A 261 20.42 -4.22 -2.32
CA PRO A 261 21.41 -3.49 -1.54
C PRO A 261 21.75 -4.22 -0.24
N GLN A 262 23.04 -4.29 0.12
CA GLN A 262 23.51 -5.00 1.32
C GLN A 262 22.79 -4.54 2.60
N GLU A 263 22.48 -3.25 2.70
CA GLU A 263 21.71 -2.68 3.81
C GLU A 263 20.31 -3.31 3.93
N ARG A 264 19.63 -3.59 2.80
CA ARG A 264 18.29 -4.20 2.78
C ARG A 264 18.36 -5.66 3.21
N VAL A 265 19.44 -6.37 2.89
CA VAL A 265 19.71 -7.74 3.38
C VAL A 265 19.91 -7.73 4.90
N GLN A 266 20.68 -6.77 5.43
CA GLN A 266 20.88 -6.61 6.87
C GLN A 266 19.59 -6.25 7.60
N GLN A 267 18.79 -5.33 7.03
CA GLN A 267 17.48 -4.96 7.56
C GLN A 267 16.51 -6.14 7.58
N ALA A 268 16.47 -6.97 6.53
CA ALA A 268 15.67 -8.19 6.50
C ALA A 268 16.08 -9.18 7.59
N ALA A 269 17.39 -9.37 7.82
CA ALA A 269 17.88 -10.22 8.91
C ALA A 269 17.52 -9.66 10.30
N ALA A 270 17.62 -8.34 10.50
CA ALA A 270 17.23 -7.69 11.75
C ALA A 270 15.72 -7.80 12.00
N ALA A 271 14.89 -7.55 10.98
CA ALA A 271 13.44 -7.73 11.06
C ALA A 271 13.06 -9.19 11.34
N ALA A 272 13.72 -10.15 10.70
CA ALA A 272 13.56 -11.58 10.98
C ALA A 272 13.87 -11.92 12.44
N ALA A 273 14.92 -11.35 13.02
CA ALA A 273 15.27 -11.58 14.42
C ALA A 273 14.22 -11.01 15.40
N VAL A 274 13.57 -9.90 15.04
CA VAL A 274 12.49 -9.29 15.82
C VAL A 274 11.18 -10.08 15.72
N LEU A 275 10.81 -10.48 14.51
CA LEU A 275 9.50 -11.09 14.22
C LEU A 275 9.49 -12.60 14.42
N GLY A 276 10.64 -13.25 14.23
CA GLY A 276 10.80 -14.69 14.37
C GLY A 276 9.75 -15.46 13.58
N ASP A 277 9.01 -16.32 14.27
CA ASP A 277 8.00 -17.20 13.67
C ASP A 277 6.72 -16.46 13.25
N SER A 278 6.51 -15.22 13.69
CA SER A 278 5.30 -14.47 13.33
C SER A 278 5.19 -14.29 11.82
N ILE A 279 6.33 -14.07 11.13
CA ILE A 279 6.40 -14.00 9.65
C ILE A 279 5.80 -15.22 8.96
N ARG A 280 5.84 -16.38 9.62
CA ARG A 280 5.32 -17.65 9.09
C ARG A 280 3.89 -17.93 9.52
N ASN A 281 3.55 -17.56 10.75
CA ASN A 281 2.32 -18.02 11.42
C ASN A 281 1.14 -17.05 11.28
N GLU A 282 1.35 -15.87 10.70
CA GLU A 282 0.31 -14.85 10.54
C GLU A 282 -0.70 -15.14 9.42
N PHE A 283 -0.39 -16.09 8.54
CA PHE A 283 -1.24 -16.41 7.40
C PHE A 283 -2.27 -17.50 7.72
N PRO A 284 -3.49 -17.43 7.15
CA PRO A 284 -4.54 -18.43 7.36
C PRO A 284 -4.30 -19.69 6.51
N PHE A 285 -3.20 -20.40 6.77
CA PHE A 285 -2.88 -21.64 6.08
C PHE A 285 -3.92 -22.73 6.36
N VAL A 286 -4.25 -23.52 5.34
CA VAL A 286 -4.97 -24.79 5.52
C VAL A 286 -4.09 -25.81 6.25
N PRO A 287 -4.67 -26.82 6.93
CA PRO A 287 -3.88 -27.83 7.64
C PRO A 287 -2.82 -28.51 6.75
N GLY A 288 -1.56 -28.46 7.19
CA GLY A 288 -0.40 -29.05 6.49
C GLY A 288 0.30 -28.15 5.47
N ALA A 289 -0.29 -27.00 5.11
CA ALA A 289 0.38 -26.01 4.28
C ALA A 289 1.41 -25.21 5.09
N HIS A 290 2.49 -24.80 4.43
CA HIS A 290 3.60 -24.05 5.02
C HIS A 290 4.14 -23.01 4.02
N PRO A 291 4.88 -21.99 4.50
CA PRO A 291 5.55 -21.01 3.64
C PRO A 291 6.57 -21.65 2.69
N THR A 292 7.00 -20.91 1.66
CA THR A 292 7.96 -21.38 0.65
C THR A 292 9.41 -21.51 1.16
N SER A 293 9.68 -21.10 2.40
CA SER A 293 10.99 -21.19 3.05
C SER A 293 10.82 -21.29 4.56
N ASP A 294 11.77 -21.99 5.21
CA ASP A 294 11.90 -22.04 6.67
C ASP A 294 12.82 -20.95 7.23
N ASP A 295 13.38 -20.07 6.39
CA ASP A 295 14.19 -18.93 6.84
C ASP A 295 13.34 -17.63 6.79
N PRO A 296 13.02 -17.00 7.94
CA PRO A 296 12.27 -15.76 7.97
C PRO A 296 12.92 -14.60 7.21
N ALA A 297 14.25 -14.53 7.16
CA ALA A 297 14.94 -13.49 6.39
C ALA A 297 14.75 -13.70 4.89
N GLU A 298 14.81 -14.95 4.42
CA GLU A 298 14.50 -15.29 3.03
C GLU A 298 13.04 -15.04 2.68
N LEU A 299 12.11 -15.28 3.61
CA LEU A 299 10.69 -14.95 3.41
C LEU A 299 10.48 -13.43 3.27
N ILE A 300 11.15 -12.62 4.09
CA ILE A 300 11.14 -11.15 3.95
C ILE A 300 11.67 -10.75 2.57
N LEU A 301 12.83 -11.28 2.16
CA LEU A 301 13.42 -10.94 0.85
C LEU A 301 12.55 -11.42 -0.32
N ASN A 302 11.90 -12.59 -0.21
CA ASN A 302 10.92 -13.08 -1.17
C ASN A 302 9.75 -12.10 -1.31
N ARG A 303 9.25 -11.58 -0.18
CA ARG A 303 8.13 -10.65 -0.16
C ARG A 303 8.52 -9.26 -0.66
N ASP A 304 9.73 -8.79 -0.37
CA ASP A 304 10.05 -7.36 -0.49
C ASP A 304 10.97 -7.03 -1.69
N TRP A 305 11.83 -7.96 -2.09
CA TRP A 305 12.91 -7.71 -3.07
C TRP A 305 12.98 -8.69 -4.23
N ARG A 306 12.10 -9.68 -4.28
CA ARG A 306 12.06 -10.69 -5.36
C ARG A 306 10.70 -10.66 -6.09
N PRO A 307 10.70 -10.94 -7.39
CA PRO A 307 9.47 -11.02 -8.15
C PRO A 307 8.65 -12.25 -7.72
N ALA A 308 7.33 -12.15 -7.75
CA ALA A 308 6.42 -13.23 -7.38
C ALA A 308 5.12 -13.13 -8.20
N LEU A 309 4.75 -14.23 -8.86
CA LEU A 309 3.56 -14.31 -9.68
C LEU A 309 2.34 -14.74 -8.85
N SER A 310 1.18 -14.25 -9.22
CA SER A 310 -0.12 -14.73 -8.75
C SER A 310 -1.11 -14.74 -9.91
N VAL A 311 -1.90 -15.81 -9.98
CA VAL A 311 -3.02 -15.93 -10.92
C VAL A 311 -4.29 -15.53 -10.18
N LEU A 312 -4.87 -14.39 -10.55
CA LEU A 312 -5.97 -13.77 -9.80
C LEU A 312 -7.37 -14.13 -10.32
N GLY A 313 -7.45 -14.63 -11.55
CA GLY A 313 -8.72 -14.94 -12.18
C GLY A 313 -8.55 -15.71 -13.48
N ALA A 314 -9.63 -16.28 -13.97
CA ALA A 314 -9.64 -17.05 -15.20
C ALA A 314 -10.96 -16.93 -15.97
N ASP A 315 -10.84 -16.83 -17.29
CA ASP A 315 -11.95 -16.86 -18.24
C ASP A 315 -11.84 -18.07 -19.17
N GLY A 316 -12.98 -18.49 -19.72
CA GLY A 316 -13.06 -19.68 -20.58
C GLY A 316 -12.97 -20.99 -19.80
N LEU A 317 -13.14 -20.96 -18.47
CA LEU A 317 -13.27 -22.13 -17.61
C LEU A 317 -14.70 -22.16 -17.01
N PRO A 318 -15.56 -23.13 -17.39
CA PRO A 318 -16.87 -23.24 -16.77
C PRO A 318 -16.75 -23.63 -15.29
N PRO A 319 -17.67 -23.19 -14.42
CA PRO A 319 -17.79 -23.72 -13.07
C PRO A 319 -17.89 -25.24 -13.09
N ILE A 320 -17.28 -25.93 -12.12
CA ILE A 320 -17.20 -27.41 -12.10
C ILE A 320 -18.59 -28.05 -12.21
N GLY A 321 -19.60 -27.51 -11.51
CA GLY A 321 -20.97 -28.03 -11.57
C GLY A 321 -21.64 -27.92 -12.94
N ASN A 322 -21.11 -27.07 -13.83
CA ASN A 322 -21.58 -26.84 -15.19
C ASN A 322 -20.61 -27.40 -16.26
N ALA A 323 -19.50 -28.02 -15.84
CA ALA A 323 -18.45 -28.48 -16.75
C ALA A 323 -18.81 -29.85 -17.34
N GLY A 324 -19.25 -29.86 -18.60
CA GLY A 324 -19.34 -31.09 -19.40
C GLY A 324 -17.99 -31.51 -20.02
N ASN A 325 -18.01 -32.55 -20.86
CA ASN A 325 -16.82 -33.07 -21.56
C ASN A 325 -16.50 -32.32 -22.87
N VAL A 326 -16.47 -30.99 -22.80
CA VAL A 326 -16.13 -30.14 -23.95
C VAL A 326 -14.65 -29.78 -23.90
N LEU A 327 -13.92 -30.04 -25.00
CA LEU A 327 -12.61 -29.44 -25.22
C LEU A 327 -12.80 -27.97 -25.58
N ARG A 328 -12.28 -27.10 -24.71
CA ARG A 328 -12.57 -25.66 -24.73
C ARG A 328 -11.77 -24.96 -25.83
N PRO A 329 -12.37 -23.98 -26.54
CA PRO A 329 -11.68 -23.27 -27.61
C PRO A 329 -10.52 -22.40 -27.13
N LEU A 330 -10.61 -21.91 -25.89
CA LEU A 330 -9.62 -21.03 -25.30
C LEU A 330 -9.55 -21.16 -23.78
N SER A 331 -8.47 -20.66 -23.20
CA SER A 331 -8.31 -20.37 -21.78
C SER A 331 -7.68 -18.99 -21.62
N ALA A 332 -8.10 -18.22 -20.63
CA ALA A 332 -7.47 -16.95 -20.28
C ALA A 332 -7.22 -16.84 -18.77
N LEU A 333 -6.08 -16.27 -18.39
CA LEU A 333 -5.68 -16.06 -16.99
C LEU A 333 -5.33 -14.59 -16.76
N LYS A 334 -5.83 -14.02 -15.67
CA LYS A 334 -5.41 -12.72 -15.15
C LYS A 334 -4.15 -12.91 -14.31
N LEU A 335 -3.03 -12.40 -14.81
CA LEU A 335 -1.72 -12.49 -14.17
C LEU A 335 -1.41 -11.19 -13.42
N SER A 336 -0.81 -11.35 -12.25
CA SER A 336 -0.32 -10.29 -11.39
C SER A 336 1.10 -10.66 -10.96
N LEU A 337 2.10 -9.90 -11.43
CA LEU A 337 3.49 -10.12 -11.12
C LEU A 337 4.02 -8.93 -10.32
N ARG A 338 4.29 -9.16 -9.04
CA ARG A 338 5.03 -8.20 -8.23
C ARG A 338 6.46 -8.15 -8.73
N ILE A 339 7.01 -6.95 -8.91
CA ILE A 339 8.38 -6.74 -9.37
C ILE A 339 9.21 -6.05 -8.28
N PRO A 340 10.52 -6.33 -8.16
CA PRO A 340 11.36 -5.70 -7.16
C PRO A 340 11.41 -4.17 -7.28
N PRO A 341 11.77 -3.47 -6.18
CA PRO A 341 11.69 -2.01 -6.09
C PRO A 341 12.34 -1.20 -7.22
N LYS A 342 13.42 -1.72 -7.81
CA LYS A 342 14.23 -1.01 -8.82
C LYS A 342 13.95 -1.45 -10.26
N VAL A 343 12.98 -2.34 -10.49
CA VAL A 343 12.66 -2.84 -11.83
C VAL A 343 11.73 -1.88 -12.55
N ASP A 344 12.07 -1.52 -13.78
CA ASP A 344 11.21 -0.70 -14.64
C ASP A 344 9.98 -1.50 -15.11
N PRO A 345 8.74 -1.05 -14.81
CA PRO A 345 7.53 -1.81 -15.11
C PRO A 345 7.27 -1.93 -16.62
N LYS A 346 7.73 -0.97 -17.44
CA LYS A 346 7.52 -1.02 -18.91
C LYS A 346 8.39 -2.09 -19.54
N ALA A 347 9.68 -2.10 -19.22
CA ALA A 347 10.63 -3.11 -19.66
C ALA A 347 10.22 -4.51 -19.16
N ALA A 348 9.81 -4.62 -17.89
CA ALA A 348 9.33 -5.88 -17.34
C ALA A 348 8.06 -6.41 -18.03
N THR A 349 7.10 -5.53 -18.35
CA THR A 349 5.89 -5.89 -19.10
C THR A 349 6.21 -6.35 -20.52
N GLN A 350 7.16 -5.68 -21.19
CA GLN A 350 7.62 -6.08 -22.51
C GLN A 350 8.33 -7.44 -22.50
N ALA A 351 9.22 -7.67 -21.53
CA ALA A 351 9.89 -8.95 -21.32
C ALA A 351 8.89 -10.08 -21.08
N LEU A 352 7.91 -9.85 -20.18
CA LEU A 352 6.84 -10.80 -19.89
C LEU A 352 6.03 -11.15 -21.15
N ARG A 353 5.64 -10.14 -21.94
CA ARG A 353 4.95 -10.35 -23.22
C ARG A 353 5.77 -11.22 -24.15
N GLN A 354 7.05 -10.89 -24.33
CA GLN A 354 7.93 -11.61 -25.25
C GLN A 354 8.09 -13.09 -24.83
N LEU A 355 8.33 -13.38 -23.55
CA LEU A 355 8.47 -14.74 -23.02
C LEU A 355 7.21 -15.58 -23.24
N LEU A 356 6.03 -14.96 -23.09
CA LEU A 356 4.74 -15.64 -23.23
C LEU A 356 4.34 -15.85 -24.70
N GLU A 357 4.62 -14.91 -25.60
CA GLU A 357 4.11 -14.95 -26.98
C GLU A 357 5.07 -15.57 -28.00
N THR A 358 6.37 -15.65 -27.71
CA THR A 358 7.38 -16.20 -28.64
C THR A 358 7.15 -17.70 -28.87
N ASP A 359 7.28 -18.19 -30.11
CA ASP A 359 7.13 -19.62 -30.47
C ASP A 359 5.94 -20.30 -29.79
N PRO A 360 4.69 -19.88 -30.12
CA PRO A 360 3.50 -20.43 -29.49
C PRO A 360 3.39 -21.93 -29.82
N PRO A 361 3.23 -22.81 -28.81
CA PRO A 361 3.14 -24.24 -29.03
C PRO A 361 2.04 -24.60 -30.04
N TYR A 362 2.36 -25.51 -30.98
CA TYR A 362 1.45 -25.99 -32.02
C TYR A 362 0.88 -24.89 -32.95
N GLY A 363 1.53 -23.72 -33.03
CA GLY A 363 1.03 -22.60 -33.86
C GLY A 363 -0.26 -21.99 -33.33
N THR A 364 -0.53 -22.15 -32.04
CA THR A 364 -1.74 -21.62 -31.39
C THR A 364 -1.69 -20.11 -31.28
N LYS A 365 -2.85 -19.48 -31.13
CA LYS A 365 -2.91 -18.02 -30.99
C LYS A 365 -2.76 -17.68 -29.51
N VAL A 366 -1.63 -17.08 -29.17
CA VAL A 366 -1.27 -16.64 -27.83
C VAL A 366 -1.19 -15.12 -27.82
N SER A 367 -1.77 -14.49 -26.81
CA SER A 367 -1.64 -13.04 -26.61
C SER A 367 -1.59 -12.68 -25.13
N PHE A 368 -0.74 -11.74 -24.77
CA PHE A 368 -0.66 -11.10 -23.47
C PHE A 368 -0.96 -9.60 -23.58
N THR A 369 -2.09 -9.20 -22.98
CA THR A 369 -2.50 -7.79 -22.92
C THR A 369 -2.24 -7.25 -21.51
N GLY A 370 -1.18 -6.46 -21.38
CA GLY A 370 -0.90 -5.72 -20.15
C GLY A 370 -1.94 -4.62 -19.95
N ASP A 371 -2.50 -4.53 -18.74
CA ASP A 371 -3.54 -3.55 -18.40
C ASP A 371 -3.19 -2.69 -17.17
N TRP A 372 -2.10 -3.01 -16.47
CA TRP A 372 -1.59 -2.24 -15.33
C TRP A 372 -0.08 -2.37 -15.20
N GLY A 373 0.60 -1.27 -14.83
CA GLY A 373 2.01 -1.26 -14.49
C GLY A 373 2.36 -0.09 -13.54
N SER A 374 3.03 -0.38 -12.43
CA SER A 374 3.54 0.61 -11.49
C SER A 374 4.94 0.26 -11.03
N ALA A 375 5.79 1.27 -10.91
CA ALA A 375 7.16 1.12 -10.42
C ALA A 375 7.14 0.84 -8.91
N GLY A 376 8.20 0.19 -8.44
CA GLY A 376 8.45 0.10 -7.01
C GLY A 376 9.16 1.36 -6.49
N TRP A 377 9.56 1.32 -5.23
CA TRP A 377 10.31 2.39 -4.61
C TRP A 377 11.32 1.83 -3.62
N ASN A 378 12.52 2.37 -3.60
CA ASN A 378 13.53 2.06 -2.59
C ASN A 378 13.95 3.35 -1.91
N ALA A 379 13.89 3.37 -0.58
CA ALA A 379 14.28 4.52 0.20
C ALA A 379 15.74 4.93 -0.11
N PRO A 380 16.05 6.23 -0.16
CA PRO A 380 17.43 6.70 -0.21
C PRO A 380 18.19 6.30 1.07
N PRO A 381 19.53 6.41 1.08
CA PRO A 381 20.29 6.25 2.31
C PRO A 381 19.74 7.14 3.42
N LEU A 382 19.55 6.56 4.60
CA LEU A 382 18.98 7.26 5.75
C LEU A 382 19.96 8.32 6.25
N ALA A 383 19.49 9.54 6.40
CA ALA A 383 20.31 10.61 6.96
C ALA A 383 20.53 10.38 8.46
N PRO A 384 21.73 10.65 9.02
CA PRO A 384 22.03 10.38 10.42
C PRO A 384 21.05 11.02 11.42
N TRP A 385 20.60 12.26 11.16
CA TRP A 385 19.63 12.95 12.02
C TRP A 385 18.27 12.23 12.05
N LEU A 386 17.86 11.62 10.93
CA LEU A 386 16.59 10.91 10.83
C LEU A 386 16.71 9.54 11.51
N GLU A 387 17.83 8.85 11.34
CA GLU A 387 18.11 7.60 12.07
C GLU A 387 18.03 7.81 13.59
N GLU A 388 18.71 8.83 14.11
CA GLU A 388 18.69 9.19 15.52
C GLU A 388 17.28 9.57 16.00
N SER A 389 16.55 10.39 15.22
CA SER A 389 15.18 10.79 15.55
C SER A 389 14.23 9.58 15.61
N LEU A 390 14.36 8.64 14.67
CA LEU A 390 13.54 7.42 14.63
C LEU A 390 13.85 6.48 15.79
N ASP A 391 15.12 6.30 16.17
CA ASP A 391 15.51 5.52 17.34
C ASP A 391 14.94 6.14 18.63
N CYS A 392 15.13 7.44 18.81
CA CYS A 392 14.62 8.18 19.96
C CYS A 392 13.08 8.10 20.02
N ALA A 393 12.39 8.35 18.91
CA ALA A 393 10.93 8.31 18.84
C ALA A 393 10.38 6.91 19.12
N SER A 394 10.97 5.85 18.55
CA SER A 394 10.50 4.50 18.81
C SER A 394 10.70 4.11 20.28
N ARG A 395 11.87 4.44 20.86
CA ARG A 395 12.14 4.15 22.28
C ARG A 395 11.21 4.91 23.22
N GLU A 396 10.94 6.18 22.93
CA GLU A 396 10.06 7.01 23.77
C GLU A 396 8.60 6.52 23.74
N TRP A 397 8.08 6.23 22.55
CA TRP A 397 6.65 5.92 22.38
C TRP A 397 6.31 4.44 22.51
N PHE A 398 7.24 3.56 22.09
CA PHE A 398 7.05 2.12 22.08
C PHE A 398 7.92 1.38 23.11
N GLY A 399 9.02 1.97 23.58
CA GLY A 399 9.97 1.30 24.48
C GLY A 399 10.95 0.37 23.76
N GLN A 400 10.96 0.35 22.42
CA GLN A 400 11.76 -0.55 21.59
C GLN A 400 12.44 0.23 20.45
N PRO A 401 13.59 -0.22 19.93
CA PRO A 401 14.19 0.37 18.74
C PRO A 401 13.28 0.19 17.50
N PRO A 402 13.39 1.06 16.48
CA PRO A 402 12.60 0.95 15.26
C PRO A 402 13.01 -0.29 14.46
N GLY A 403 12.04 -0.91 13.79
CA GLY A 403 12.27 -1.92 12.77
C GLY A 403 12.33 -1.30 11.38
N PHE A 404 13.19 -1.83 10.50
CA PHE A 404 13.29 -1.42 9.11
C PHE A 404 13.03 -2.63 8.21
N MET A 405 12.07 -2.52 7.30
CA MET A 405 11.67 -3.63 6.44
C MET A 405 11.05 -3.10 5.14
N GLY A 406 11.12 -3.87 4.06
CA GLY A 406 10.28 -3.58 2.91
C GLY A 406 8.83 -3.97 3.18
N ILE A 407 7.96 -3.62 2.25
CA ILE A 407 6.64 -4.23 2.16
C ILE A 407 6.42 -4.76 0.75
N GLY A 408 5.69 -5.87 0.65
CA GLY A 408 5.40 -6.51 -0.63
C GLY A 408 4.35 -5.81 -1.48
N GLY A 409 3.71 -4.74 -0.97
CA GLY A 409 2.72 -3.90 -1.64
C GLY A 409 3.34 -2.85 -2.56
N THR A 410 2.50 -1.97 -3.12
CA THR A 410 2.90 -0.88 -4.02
C THR A 410 2.10 0.35 -3.64
N ILE A 411 2.79 1.48 -3.41
CA ILE A 411 2.18 2.80 -3.20
C ILE A 411 2.76 3.70 -4.30
N PRO A 412 2.05 3.92 -5.42
CA PRO A 412 2.60 4.59 -6.60
C PRO A 412 3.18 5.98 -6.31
N PHE A 413 2.56 6.70 -5.37
CA PHE A 413 2.98 8.05 -5.01
C PHE A 413 4.42 8.11 -4.48
N MET A 414 4.90 7.08 -3.78
CA MET A 414 6.26 7.06 -3.23
C MET A 414 7.33 7.03 -4.33
N SER A 415 7.09 6.26 -5.40
CA SER A 415 7.96 6.25 -6.57
C SER A 415 8.00 7.64 -7.22
N MET A 416 6.83 8.26 -7.41
CA MET A 416 6.72 9.59 -8.03
C MET A 416 7.44 10.67 -7.22
N LEU A 417 7.31 10.63 -5.89
CA LEU A 417 8.01 11.56 -5.00
C LEU A 417 9.52 11.33 -4.98
N GLY A 418 9.96 10.07 -4.97
CA GLY A 418 11.38 9.74 -5.03
C GLY A 418 12.05 10.25 -6.31
N GLU A 419 11.35 10.16 -7.45
CA GLU A 419 11.83 10.72 -8.72
C GLU A 419 11.81 12.26 -8.72
N ARG A 420 10.74 12.87 -8.21
CA ARG A 420 10.58 14.33 -8.20
C ARG A 420 11.48 15.03 -7.19
N PHE A 421 11.76 14.39 -6.06
CA PHE A 421 12.52 14.92 -4.93
C PHE A 421 13.61 13.92 -4.50
N PRO A 422 14.66 13.73 -5.31
CA PRO A 422 15.69 12.72 -5.06
C PRO A 422 16.50 12.99 -3.78
N ASP A 423 16.53 14.24 -3.33
CA ASP A 423 17.24 14.66 -2.10
C ASP A 423 16.36 14.56 -0.83
N ALA A 424 15.07 14.23 -0.98
CA ALA A 424 14.18 14.11 0.17
C ALA A 424 14.49 12.86 0.99
N GLN A 425 14.38 12.99 2.31
CA GLN A 425 14.33 11.85 3.22
C GLN A 425 12.88 11.35 3.35
N PHE A 426 12.70 10.10 3.76
CA PHE A 426 11.38 9.47 3.83
C PHE A 426 11.17 8.76 5.15
N LEU A 427 10.02 9.02 5.78
CA LEU A 427 9.44 8.20 6.84
C LEU A 427 8.14 7.60 6.30
N ILE A 428 8.22 6.40 5.75
CA ILE A 428 7.04 5.64 5.35
C ILE A 428 6.76 4.64 6.45
N THR A 429 5.61 4.74 7.09
CA THR A 429 5.25 3.92 8.27
C THR A 429 3.74 3.70 8.29
N GLY A 430 3.25 2.89 9.21
CA GLY A 430 1.82 2.77 9.41
C GLY A 430 1.42 1.69 10.39
N VAL A 431 0.13 1.36 10.33
CA VAL A 431 -0.58 0.56 11.33
C VAL A 431 -0.98 -0.82 10.82
N LEU A 432 -0.63 -1.17 9.57
CA LEU A 432 -1.05 -2.41 8.91
C LEU A 432 -0.21 -3.60 9.39
N GLY A 433 -0.41 -3.96 10.65
CA GLY A 433 0.24 -5.07 11.31
C GLY A 433 -0.47 -6.41 11.18
N PRO A 434 0.00 -7.43 11.91
CA PRO A 434 -0.59 -8.75 11.92
C PRO A 434 -2.10 -8.71 12.15
N HIS A 435 -2.87 -9.30 11.24
CA HIS A 435 -4.34 -9.34 11.25
C HIS A 435 -5.07 -8.00 11.01
N ALA A 436 -4.39 -6.86 10.86
CA ALA A 436 -5.06 -5.59 10.51
C ALA A 436 -5.89 -5.71 9.24
N ASN A 437 -5.49 -6.62 8.33
CA ASN A 437 -6.24 -7.12 7.19
C ASN A 437 -6.78 -6.02 6.25
N ALA A 438 -5.93 -5.03 5.96
CA ALA A 438 -6.07 -4.16 4.80
C ALA A 438 -6.47 -4.99 3.56
N HIS A 439 -7.44 -4.50 2.79
CA HIS A 439 -8.03 -5.18 1.63
C HIS A 439 -8.75 -6.51 1.92
N GLY A 440 -8.84 -6.95 3.18
CA GLY A 440 -9.52 -8.17 3.60
C GLY A 440 -10.77 -7.91 4.47
N PRO A 441 -11.51 -8.95 4.87
CA PRO A 441 -12.60 -8.80 5.84
C PRO A 441 -12.05 -8.55 7.25
N ASN A 442 -12.86 -7.96 8.13
CA ASN A 442 -12.46 -7.70 9.52
C ASN A 442 -11.26 -6.75 9.64
N GLU A 443 -11.10 -5.84 8.68
CA GLU A 443 -10.08 -4.79 8.75
C GLU A 443 -10.22 -4.03 10.07
N PHE A 444 -9.09 -3.75 10.74
CA PHE A 444 -9.09 -2.91 11.93
C PHE A 444 -7.89 -1.97 12.05
N LEU A 445 -8.15 -0.82 12.68
CA LEU A 445 -7.13 0.09 13.19
C LEU A 445 -6.79 -0.24 14.64
N HIS A 446 -5.53 -0.57 14.93
CA HIS A 446 -5.04 -0.73 16.30
C HIS A 446 -4.81 0.65 16.95
N LEU A 447 -5.77 1.10 17.77
CA LEU A 447 -5.80 2.46 18.30
C LEU A 447 -4.55 2.84 19.12
N PRO A 448 -3.98 1.96 19.98
CA PRO A 448 -2.75 2.29 20.70
C PRO A 448 -1.56 2.53 19.78
N THR A 449 -1.43 1.75 18.70
CA THR A 449 -0.34 1.93 17.73
C THR A 449 -0.51 3.22 16.95
N ALA A 450 -1.73 3.53 16.49
CA ALA A 450 -2.01 4.78 15.77
C ALA A 450 -1.66 6.03 16.60
N ARG A 451 -1.99 6.02 17.90
CA ARG A 451 -1.60 7.08 18.85
C ARG A 451 -0.09 7.19 19.02
N LYS A 452 0.61 6.06 19.18
CA LYS A 452 2.07 6.05 19.33
C LYS A 452 2.79 6.53 18.07
N ILE A 453 2.35 6.11 16.88
CA ILE A 453 2.86 6.59 15.59
C ILE A 453 2.64 8.09 15.47
N THR A 454 1.47 8.61 15.85
CA THR A 454 1.21 10.06 15.88
C THR A 454 2.26 10.80 16.71
N GLY A 455 2.64 10.24 17.85
CA GLY A 455 3.70 10.76 18.72
C GLY A 455 5.09 10.72 18.08
N CYS A 456 5.44 9.61 17.44
CA CYS A 456 6.68 9.48 16.69
C CYS A 456 6.76 10.52 15.56
N VAL A 457 5.68 10.71 14.80
CA VAL A 457 5.58 11.72 13.73
C VAL A 457 5.78 13.12 14.29
N ALA A 458 5.16 13.46 15.42
CA ALA A 458 5.36 14.76 16.07
C ALA A 458 6.83 15.00 16.44
N GLN A 459 7.49 13.97 16.97
CA GLN A 459 8.91 14.04 17.32
C GLN A 459 9.80 14.22 16.08
N VAL A 460 9.60 13.42 15.03
CA VAL A 460 10.37 13.53 13.78
C VAL A 460 10.19 14.90 13.13
N ILE A 461 8.98 15.48 13.15
CA ILE A 461 8.75 16.84 12.64
C ILE A 461 9.51 17.89 13.47
N ALA A 462 9.54 17.74 14.80
CA ALA A 462 10.28 18.65 15.67
C ALA A 462 11.80 18.54 15.44
N ASP A 463 12.33 17.32 15.35
CA ASP A 463 13.75 17.06 15.17
C ASP A 463 14.23 17.48 13.77
N HIS A 464 13.38 17.31 12.74
CA HIS A 464 13.60 17.86 11.39
C HIS A 464 13.90 19.36 11.43
N PHE A 465 13.18 20.13 12.24
CA PHE A 465 13.42 21.56 12.37
C PHE A 465 14.75 21.86 13.09
N GLN A 466 15.14 21.02 14.06
CA GLN A 466 16.35 21.20 14.89
C GLN A 466 17.64 20.72 14.24
N ARG A 467 17.59 19.86 13.21
CA ARG A 467 18.79 19.33 12.53
C ARG A 467 19.67 20.40 11.84
N ARG A 468 19.21 21.65 11.84
CA ARG A 468 19.81 22.79 11.14
C ARG A 468 21.06 23.30 11.83
#